data_AF-A0A1I7SZR4-F1
#
_entry.id   AF-A0A1I7SZR4-F1
#
_cell.length_a   1.000
_cell.length_b   1.000
_cell.length_c   1.000
_cell.angle_alpha   90.00
_cell.angle_beta   90.00
_cell.angle_gamma   90.00
#
_symmetry.space_group_name_H-M   'P 1'
#
loop_
_entity.id
_entity.type
_entity.pdbx_description
1 polymer ?
#
loop_
_entity_poly.entity_id
_entity_poly.type
_entity_poly.pdbx_seq_one_letter_code
_entity_poly.pdbx_strand_id
1 'polypeptide(L)'
;MAQDSVFNSDKELLVIGIVYTILSAIVFPVYVLIIHALHSRHDLRENISYKLINLLNYCDVSQAFCHFLTGLFLIFPFFTVKIEFFVRIVGCTANTLWLATFVIIAILSCTRIGIAFFKTKPTKWTIWMIISLTIGGIYIFIVWVVGCITQNFQLAGPSWSYDIKVKYAGLFADLELVLCFPTLMLSFCSYILIIYSIYSKRRISRVSTSSLRTEVGILVQATILTTYMAILITLWHNAESWFKMTNFTLASLNCMWILFSHLNSILLIATNK
;
A
#
# COMPACT_ATOMS: atom_id res chain seq x y z
N MET A 1 -27.10 -29.54 -3.69
CA MET A 1 -27.25 -29.08 -5.08
C MET A 1 -25.84 -28.97 -5.64
N ALA A 2 -25.46 -29.88 -6.53
CA ALA A 2 -24.08 -29.96 -7.04
C ALA A 2 -23.80 -28.76 -7.94
N GLN A 3 -22.75 -28.01 -7.64
CA GLN A 3 -22.28 -26.90 -8.44
C GLN A 3 -21.39 -27.52 -9.54
N ASP A 4 -22.01 -27.88 -10.67
CA ASP A 4 -21.37 -28.67 -11.75
C ASP A 4 -20.38 -27.88 -12.62
N SER A 5 -20.23 -26.57 -12.39
CA SER A 5 -19.22 -25.76 -13.09
C SER A 5 -18.02 -25.45 -12.18
N VAL A 6 -16.82 -25.82 -12.63
CA VAL A 6 -15.54 -25.43 -11.99
C VAL A 6 -15.40 -23.90 -11.92
N PHE A 7 -15.94 -23.21 -12.93
CA PHE A 7 -15.96 -21.76 -13.02
C PHE A 7 -17.18 -21.15 -12.33
N ASN A 8 -17.02 -19.90 -11.88
CA ASN A 8 -18.10 -19.12 -11.32
C ASN A 8 -19.25 -18.97 -12.33
N SER A 9 -20.46 -19.36 -11.91
CA SER A 9 -21.66 -19.29 -12.74
C SER A 9 -22.12 -17.85 -12.96
N ASP A 10 -21.71 -16.91 -12.09
CA ASP A 10 -21.90 -15.47 -12.28
C ASP A 10 -20.85 -14.93 -13.27
N LYS A 11 -21.33 -14.55 -14.46
CA LYS A 11 -20.49 -14.02 -15.54
C LYS A 11 -19.80 -12.71 -15.15
N GLU A 12 -20.43 -11.87 -14.33
CA GLU A 12 -19.83 -10.60 -13.91
C GLU A 12 -18.62 -10.85 -13.01
N LEU A 13 -18.79 -11.69 -11.98
CA LEU A 13 -17.71 -12.04 -11.06
C LEU A 13 -16.58 -12.81 -11.75
N LEU A 14 -16.91 -13.66 -12.72
CA LEU A 14 -15.91 -14.35 -13.55
C LEU A 14 -15.04 -13.36 -14.32
N VAL A 15 -15.65 -12.38 -15.01
CA VAL A 15 -14.92 -11.37 -15.78
C VAL A 15 -14.07 -10.49 -14.84
N ILE A 16 -14.63 -10.06 -13.70
CA ILE A 16 -13.89 -9.28 -12.70
C ILE A 16 -12.69 -10.08 -12.19
N GLY A 17 -12.86 -11.36 -11.89
CA GLY A 17 -11.78 -12.25 -11.45
C GLY A 17 -10.65 -12.38 -12.48
N ILE A 18 -10.99 -12.50 -13.77
CA ILE A 18 -9.99 -12.52 -14.87
C ILE A 18 -9.23 -11.20 -14.90
N VAL A 19 -9.94 -10.06 -14.84
CA VAL A 19 -9.33 -8.74 -14.85
C VAL A 19 -8.37 -8.56 -13.68
N TYR A 20 -8.76 -8.96 -12.46
CA TYR A 20 -7.91 -8.87 -11.28
C TYR A 20 -6.66 -9.73 -11.41
N THR A 21 -6.82 -10.96 -11.88
CA THR A 21 -5.71 -11.89 -12.08
C THR A 21 -4.68 -11.32 -13.07
N ILE A 22 -5.14 -10.79 -14.20
CA ILE A 22 -4.26 -10.20 -15.23
C ILE A 22 -3.58 -8.94 -14.71
N LEU A 23 -4.35 -7.99 -14.16
CA LEU A 23 -3.80 -6.73 -13.65
C LEU A 23 -2.75 -6.99 -12.56
N SER A 24 -3.05 -7.83 -11.57
CA SER A 24 -2.10 -8.16 -10.51
C SER A 24 -0.87 -8.91 -11.02
N ALA A 25 -1.00 -9.77 -12.03
CA ALA A 25 0.13 -10.52 -12.58
C ALA A 25 1.17 -9.63 -13.28
N ILE A 26 0.73 -8.54 -13.94
CA ILE A 26 1.62 -7.59 -14.63
C ILE A 26 2.55 -6.86 -13.66
N VAL A 27 2.15 -6.71 -12.40
CA VAL A 27 2.92 -6.04 -11.35
C VAL A 27 4.23 -6.76 -11.04
N PHE A 28 4.22 -8.10 -11.03
CA PHE A 28 5.37 -8.89 -10.60
C PHE A 28 6.67 -8.61 -11.36
N PRO A 29 6.72 -8.67 -12.72
CA PRO A 29 7.96 -8.41 -13.45
C PRO A 29 8.50 -6.99 -13.20
N VAL A 30 7.62 -5.99 -13.08
CA VAL A 30 8.01 -4.59 -12.84
C VAL A 30 8.68 -4.44 -11.48
N TYR A 31 8.08 -4.98 -10.43
CA TYR A 31 8.64 -4.88 -9.09
C TYR A 31 9.92 -5.71 -8.91
N VAL A 32 10.04 -6.87 -9.57
CA VAL A 32 11.29 -7.64 -9.58
C VAL A 32 12.43 -6.80 -10.14
N LEU A 33 12.21 -6.09 -11.25
CA LEU A 33 13.21 -5.19 -11.84
C LEU A 33 13.55 -4.02 -10.89
N ILE A 34 12.56 -3.41 -10.25
CA ILE A 34 12.77 -2.31 -9.30
C ILE A 34 13.59 -2.77 -8.09
N ILE A 35 13.19 -3.87 -7.45
CA ILE A 35 13.87 -4.41 -6.26
C ILE A 35 15.31 -4.79 -6.61
N HIS A 36 15.50 -5.42 -7.79
CA HIS A 36 16.83 -5.75 -8.29
C HIS A 36 17.69 -4.48 -8.52
N ALA A 37 17.13 -3.46 -9.18
CA ALA A 37 17.85 -2.21 -9.43
C ALA A 37 18.27 -1.49 -8.14
N LEU A 38 17.41 -1.47 -7.13
CA LEU A 38 17.70 -0.88 -5.81
C LEU A 38 18.78 -1.66 -5.05
N HIS A 39 18.85 -2.99 -5.22
CA HIS A 39 19.87 -3.82 -4.59
C HIS A 39 21.23 -3.77 -5.29
N SER A 40 21.23 -3.68 -6.63
CA SER A 40 22.44 -3.72 -7.46
C SER A 40 23.26 -2.43 -7.38
N ARG A 41 22.63 -1.29 -7.05
CA ARG A 41 23.30 0.01 -6.94
C ARG A 41 23.70 0.32 -5.50
N HIS A 42 25.01 0.32 -5.24
CA HIS A 42 25.59 0.49 -3.89
C HIS A 42 25.16 1.81 -3.22
N ASP A 43 25.16 2.90 -3.97
CA ASP A 43 24.76 4.24 -3.55
C ASP A 43 23.30 4.30 -3.10
N LEU A 44 22.40 3.60 -3.81
CA LEU A 44 20.99 3.50 -3.44
C LEU A 44 20.81 2.60 -2.22
N ARG A 45 21.48 1.44 -2.21
CA ARG A 45 21.37 0.43 -1.16
C ARG A 45 21.79 0.95 0.21
N GLU A 46 22.75 1.86 0.29
CA GLU A 46 23.20 2.40 1.59
C GLU A 46 22.24 3.44 2.18
N ASN A 47 21.47 4.14 1.35
CA ASN A 47 20.59 5.21 1.78
C ASN A 47 19.31 4.64 2.43
N ILE A 48 19.01 5.10 3.65
CA ILE A 48 17.87 4.64 4.46
C ILE A 48 16.54 4.87 3.74
N SER A 49 16.40 5.98 3.02
CA SER A 49 15.16 6.28 2.29
C SER A 49 14.89 5.21 1.22
N TYR A 50 15.92 4.76 0.50
CA TYR A 50 15.79 3.70 -0.48
C TYR A 50 15.60 2.32 0.16
N LYS A 51 16.17 2.07 1.35
CA LYS A 51 15.86 0.85 2.14
C LYS A 51 14.39 0.80 2.56
N LEU A 52 13.83 1.91 3.04
CA LEU A 52 12.42 2.02 3.40
C LEU A 52 11.51 1.90 2.17
N ILE A 53 11.89 2.52 1.05
CA ILE A 53 11.19 2.35 -0.24
C ILE A 53 11.23 0.88 -0.70
N ASN A 54 12.35 0.18 -0.50
CA ASN A 54 12.45 -1.23 -0.84
C ASN A 54 11.55 -2.11 0.06
N LEU A 55 11.43 -1.76 1.35
CA LEU A 55 10.47 -2.41 2.25
C LEU A 55 9.02 -2.19 1.79
N LEU A 56 8.69 -0.95 1.38
CA LEU A 56 7.39 -0.63 0.78
C LEU A 56 7.13 -1.46 -0.49
N ASN A 57 8.14 -1.62 -1.35
CA ASN A 57 8.02 -2.44 -2.56
C ASN A 57 7.72 -3.92 -2.25
N TYR A 58 8.30 -4.48 -1.17
CA TYR A 58 7.94 -5.83 -0.74
C TYR A 58 6.50 -5.93 -0.24
N CYS A 59 6.00 -4.92 0.46
CA CYS A 59 4.59 -4.84 0.87
C CYS A 59 3.67 -4.81 -0.36
N ASP A 60 3.97 -3.96 -1.35
CA ASP A 60 3.16 -3.83 -2.57
C ASP A 60 3.14 -5.12 -3.40
N VAL A 61 4.28 -5.81 -3.56
CA VAL A 61 4.33 -7.10 -4.25
C VAL A 61 3.51 -8.16 -3.52
N SER A 62 3.60 -8.18 -2.20
CA SER A 62 2.86 -9.13 -1.37
C SER A 62 1.35 -8.85 -1.42
N GLN A 63 0.94 -7.58 -1.47
CA GLN A 63 -0.46 -7.19 -1.70
C GLN A 63 -0.93 -7.59 -3.10
N ALA A 64 -0.12 -7.33 -4.13
CA ALA A 64 -0.43 -7.73 -5.51
C ALA A 64 -0.62 -9.26 -5.61
N PHE A 65 0.17 -10.04 -4.87
CA PHE A 65 -0.04 -11.48 -4.74
C PHE A 65 -1.38 -11.84 -4.09
N CYS A 66 -1.78 -11.15 -3.02
CA CYS A 66 -3.10 -11.36 -2.41
C CYS A 66 -4.24 -10.98 -3.38
N HIS A 67 -4.09 -9.91 -4.16
CA HIS A 67 -5.07 -9.53 -5.19
C HIS A 67 -5.11 -10.50 -6.37
N PHE A 68 -3.97 -11.07 -6.76
CA PHE A 68 -3.91 -12.16 -7.73
C PHE A 68 -4.72 -13.38 -7.23
N LEU A 69 -4.52 -13.78 -5.96
CA LEU A 69 -5.33 -14.83 -5.33
C LEU A 69 -6.81 -14.45 -5.25
N THR A 70 -7.13 -13.17 -4.98
CA THR A 70 -8.51 -12.66 -4.99
C THR A 70 -9.16 -12.90 -6.35
N GLY A 71 -8.45 -12.60 -7.45
CA GLY A 71 -8.90 -12.89 -8.81
C GLY A 71 -9.21 -14.37 -9.02
N LEU A 72 -8.33 -15.27 -8.54
CA LEU A 72 -8.56 -16.71 -8.60
C LEU A 72 -9.76 -17.16 -7.76
N PHE A 73 -9.99 -16.57 -6.58
CA PHE A 73 -11.15 -16.88 -5.74
C PHE A 73 -12.47 -16.50 -6.40
N LEU A 74 -12.48 -15.42 -7.19
CA LEU A 74 -13.66 -15.01 -7.96
C LEU A 74 -13.91 -15.90 -9.18
N ILE A 75 -12.86 -16.39 -9.85
CA ILE A 75 -12.97 -17.32 -10.98
C ILE A 75 -13.42 -18.71 -10.51
N PHE A 76 -12.86 -19.18 -9.39
CA PHE A 76 -13.07 -20.51 -8.84
C PHE A 76 -13.79 -20.43 -7.48
N PRO A 77 -15.14 -20.44 -7.46
CA PRO A 77 -15.91 -20.28 -6.22
C PRO A 77 -15.71 -21.44 -5.23
N PHE A 78 -15.08 -22.54 -5.65
CA PHE A 78 -14.65 -23.61 -4.76
C PHE A 78 -13.85 -23.10 -3.55
N PHE A 79 -12.99 -22.10 -3.75
CA PHE A 79 -12.18 -21.54 -2.65
C PHE A 79 -13.04 -20.83 -1.61
N THR A 80 -14.02 -20.04 -2.04
CA THR A 80 -14.91 -19.30 -1.13
C THR A 80 -15.90 -20.20 -0.42
N VAL A 81 -16.31 -21.32 -1.02
CA VAL A 81 -17.29 -22.25 -0.43
C VAL A 81 -16.65 -23.32 0.45
N LYS A 82 -15.51 -23.90 0.05
CA LYS A 82 -14.89 -25.04 0.76
C LYS A 82 -13.68 -24.66 1.61
N ILE A 83 -13.02 -23.55 1.30
CA ILE A 83 -11.76 -23.13 1.95
C ILE A 83 -11.86 -21.66 2.39
N GLU A 84 -13.04 -21.26 2.88
CA GLU A 84 -13.33 -19.88 3.26
C GLU A 84 -12.31 -19.34 4.29
N PHE A 85 -11.89 -20.17 5.24
CA PHE A 85 -10.89 -19.81 6.24
C PHE A 85 -9.57 -19.30 5.61
N PHE A 86 -9.11 -19.95 4.54
CA PHE A 86 -7.91 -19.51 3.82
C PHE A 86 -8.16 -18.21 3.06
N VAL A 87 -9.33 -18.07 2.42
CA VAL A 87 -9.72 -16.84 1.71
C VAL A 87 -9.70 -15.64 2.65
N ARG A 88 -10.26 -15.79 3.86
CA ARG A 88 -10.26 -14.73 4.88
C ARG A 88 -8.86 -14.39 5.38
N ILE A 89 -7.97 -15.39 5.55
CA ILE A 89 -6.55 -15.14 5.87
C ILE A 89 -5.86 -14.31 4.78
N VAL A 90 -6.13 -14.60 3.50
CA VAL A 90 -5.57 -13.82 2.38
C VAL A 90 -6.06 -12.37 2.42
N GLY A 91 -7.36 -12.15 2.66
CA GLY A 91 -7.92 -10.80 2.83
C GLY A 91 -7.29 -10.04 4.02
N CYS A 92 -7.15 -10.70 5.17
CA CYS A 92 -6.49 -10.13 6.35
C CYS A 92 -5.01 -9.80 6.07
N THR A 93 -4.31 -10.66 5.34
CA THR A 93 -2.92 -10.45 4.93
C THR A 93 -2.80 -9.26 3.97
N ALA A 94 -3.70 -9.14 2.99
CA ALA A 94 -3.74 -7.97 2.11
C ALA A 94 -3.93 -6.67 2.90
N ASN A 95 -4.89 -6.65 3.83
CA ASN A 95 -5.18 -5.46 4.63
C ASN A 95 -4.05 -5.09 5.59
N THR A 96 -3.40 -6.06 6.21
CA THR A 96 -2.29 -5.81 7.13
C THR A 96 -1.03 -5.33 6.41
N LEU A 97 -0.78 -5.83 5.20
CA LEU A 97 0.26 -5.27 4.33
C LEU A 97 -0.06 -3.83 3.93
N TRP A 98 -1.34 -3.49 3.73
CA TRP A 98 -1.79 -2.12 3.49
C TRP A 98 -1.53 -1.22 4.69
N LEU A 99 -1.85 -1.69 5.90
CA LEU A 99 -1.53 -0.98 7.14
C LEU A 99 -0.03 -0.79 7.34
N ALA A 100 0.79 -1.79 6.98
CA ALA A 100 2.25 -1.70 7.07
C ALA A 100 2.81 -0.56 6.20
N THR A 101 2.23 -0.34 5.02
CA THR A 101 2.60 0.74 4.11
C THR A 101 2.50 2.11 4.80
N PHE A 102 1.47 2.37 5.61
CA PHE A 102 1.36 3.64 6.35
C PHE A 102 2.49 3.83 7.37
N VAL A 103 2.81 2.80 8.14
CA VAL A 103 3.92 2.85 9.10
C VAL A 103 5.23 3.21 8.39
N ILE A 104 5.51 2.56 7.27
CA ILE A 104 6.73 2.80 6.47
C ILE A 104 6.75 4.22 5.93
N ILE A 105 5.62 4.70 5.37
CA ILE A 105 5.48 6.05 4.83
C ILE A 105 5.67 7.11 5.92
N ALA A 106 5.11 6.92 7.13
CA ALA A 106 5.29 7.82 8.25
C ALA A 106 6.78 7.96 8.63
N ILE A 107 7.48 6.83 8.76
CA ILE A 107 8.91 6.81 9.08
C ILE A 107 9.74 7.45 7.96
N LEU A 108 9.40 7.18 6.69
CA LEU A 108 10.05 7.79 5.53
C LEU A 108 9.89 9.32 5.54
N SER A 109 8.69 9.82 5.79
CA SER A 109 8.37 11.25 5.91
C SER A 109 9.18 11.92 7.02
N CYS A 110 9.22 11.33 8.22
CA CYS A 110 10.03 11.81 9.34
C CYS A 110 11.54 11.78 9.03
N THR A 111 12.01 10.71 8.38
CA THR A 111 13.42 10.55 8.00
C THR A 111 13.86 11.67 7.07
N ARG A 112 13.02 12.03 6.09
CA ARG A 112 13.31 13.12 5.14
C ARG A 112 13.37 14.48 5.83
N ILE A 113 12.46 14.78 6.76
CA ILE A 113 12.53 16.00 7.59
C ILE A 113 13.84 16.01 8.40
N GLY A 114 14.18 14.88 9.02
CA GLY A 114 15.43 14.64 9.74
C GLY A 114 16.69 14.98 8.93
N ILE A 115 16.73 14.55 7.68
CA ILE A 115 17.84 14.82 6.76
C ILE A 115 17.84 16.30 6.34
N ALA A 116 16.67 16.85 6.00
CA ALA A 116 16.53 18.19 5.44
C ALA A 116 16.86 19.31 6.44
N PHE A 117 16.42 19.20 7.69
CA PHE A 117 16.52 20.25 8.72
C PHE A 117 17.58 19.95 9.78
N PHE A 118 17.71 18.69 10.20
CA PHE A 118 18.58 18.30 11.32
C PHE A 118 19.94 17.76 10.87
N LYS A 119 20.26 17.81 9.56
CA LYS A 119 21.51 17.31 8.96
C LYS A 119 21.83 15.86 9.34
N THR A 120 20.79 15.04 9.53
CA THR A 120 20.94 13.61 9.80
C THR A 120 21.65 12.93 8.63
N LYS A 121 22.59 12.01 8.92
CA LYS A 121 23.29 11.27 7.85
C LYS A 121 22.30 10.32 7.16
N PRO A 122 22.16 10.38 5.82
CA PRO A 122 21.17 9.58 5.08
C PRO A 122 21.48 8.08 5.03
N THR A 123 22.68 7.66 5.48
CA THR A 123 23.16 6.27 5.40
C THR A 123 23.15 5.53 6.73
N LYS A 124 22.93 6.22 7.87
CA LYS A 124 22.96 5.61 9.20
C LYS A 124 21.59 5.58 9.86
N TRP A 125 21.11 4.37 10.16
CA TRP A 125 19.91 4.20 10.98
C TRP A 125 20.09 4.91 12.32
N THR A 126 19.11 5.74 12.65
CA THR A 126 19.02 6.37 13.97
C THR A 126 18.22 5.47 14.89
N ILE A 127 18.47 5.57 16.20
CA ILE A 127 17.80 4.73 17.21
C ILE A 127 16.28 4.90 17.13
N TRP A 128 15.80 6.13 16.94
CA TRP A 128 14.36 6.40 16.83
C TRP A 128 13.73 5.69 15.62
N MET A 129 14.41 5.63 14.46
CA MET A 129 13.89 4.96 13.27
C MET A 129 13.70 3.46 13.51
N ILE A 130 14.68 2.84 14.16
CA ILE A 130 14.66 1.41 14.47
C ILE A 130 13.51 1.13 15.45
N ILE A 131 13.42 1.90 16.54
CA ILE A 131 12.36 1.75 17.54
C ILE A 131 10.98 1.92 16.89
N SER A 132 10.78 2.96 16.08
CA SER A 132 9.50 3.18 15.38
C SER A 132 9.15 2.04 14.43
N LEU A 133 10.12 1.52 13.68
CA LEU A 133 9.91 0.40 12.76
C LEU A 133 9.58 -0.90 13.52
N THR A 134 10.25 -1.15 14.64
CA THR A 134 9.99 -2.31 15.49
C THR A 134 8.61 -2.22 16.15
N ILE A 135 8.24 -1.09 16.74
CA ILE A 135 6.92 -0.90 17.36
C ILE A 135 5.82 -1.03 16.31
N GLY A 136 5.98 -0.36 15.17
CA GLY A 136 5.05 -0.47 14.05
C GLY A 136 4.94 -1.89 13.52
N GLY A 137 6.06 -2.60 13.35
CA GLY A 137 6.08 -4.00 12.93
C GLY A 137 5.37 -4.94 13.92
N ILE A 138 5.59 -4.75 15.22
CA ILE A 138 4.90 -5.51 16.28
C ILE A 138 3.39 -5.23 16.21
N TYR A 139 2.98 -3.98 16.06
CA TYR A 139 1.57 -3.62 15.91
C TYR A 139 0.93 -4.32 14.71
N ILE A 140 1.54 -4.23 13.52
CA ILE A 140 1.04 -4.89 12.31
C ILE A 140 0.97 -6.41 12.50
N PHE A 141 1.98 -7.01 13.11
CA PHE A 141 2.00 -8.45 13.37
C PHE A 141 0.87 -8.87 14.31
N ILE A 142 0.60 -8.09 15.37
CA ILE A 142 -0.53 -8.35 16.27
C ILE A 142 -1.86 -8.23 15.52
N VAL A 143 -2.06 -7.17 14.73
CA VAL A 143 -3.29 -7.01 13.93
C VAL A 143 -3.48 -8.20 12.98
N TRP A 144 -2.40 -8.67 12.35
CA TRP A 144 -2.43 -9.83 11.46
C TRP A 144 -2.76 -11.13 12.19
N VAL A 145 -2.10 -11.44 13.30
CA VAL A 145 -2.37 -12.66 14.08
C VAL A 145 -3.81 -12.65 14.61
N VAL A 146 -4.24 -11.55 15.22
CA VAL A 146 -5.59 -11.45 15.76
C VAL A 146 -6.63 -11.51 14.64
N GLY A 147 -6.42 -10.82 13.52
CA GLY A 147 -7.32 -10.87 12.36
C GLY A 147 -7.40 -12.26 11.73
N CYS A 148 -6.30 -13.00 11.67
CA CYS A 148 -6.28 -14.39 11.22
C CYS A 148 -7.00 -15.34 12.19
N ILE A 149 -6.94 -15.10 13.51
CA ILE A 149 -7.65 -15.92 14.49
C ILE A 149 -9.14 -15.60 14.49
N THR A 150 -9.50 -14.32 14.49
CA THR A 150 -10.89 -13.88 14.58
C THR A 150 -11.62 -13.99 13.24
N GLN A 151 -10.90 -14.03 12.12
CA GLN A 151 -11.46 -14.10 10.76
C GLN A 151 -12.29 -12.84 10.44
N ASN A 152 -11.73 -11.68 10.79
CA ASN A 152 -12.38 -10.36 10.72
C ASN A 152 -12.58 -9.80 9.30
N PHE A 153 -11.95 -10.40 8.29
CA PHE A 153 -12.08 -10.01 6.89
C PHE A 153 -12.87 -11.06 6.11
N GLN A 154 -13.70 -10.61 5.17
CA GLN A 154 -14.46 -11.47 4.27
C GLN A 154 -14.43 -10.92 2.84
N LEU A 155 -14.59 -11.80 1.86
CA LEU A 155 -14.74 -11.44 0.46
C LEU A 155 -16.24 -11.25 0.17
N ALA A 156 -16.72 -10.00 0.22
CA ALA A 156 -18.10 -9.64 -0.06
C ALA A 156 -18.25 -9.27 -1.54
N GLY A 157 -18.66 -10.24 -2.36
CA GLY A 157 -18.69 -10.09 -3.82
C GLY A 157 -17.27 -9.91 -4.37
N PRO A 158 -16.99 -8.88 -5.19
CA PRO A 158 -15.65 -8.63 -5.72
C PRO A 158 -14.75 -7.78 -4.80
N SER A 159 -15.21 -7.41 -3.61
CA SER A 159 -14.47 -6.53 -2.69
C SER A 159 -14.21 -7.18 -1.33
N TRP A 160 -13.08 -6.82 -0.72
CA TRP A 160 -12.77 -7.17 0.66
C TRP A 160 -13.51 -6.25 1.63
N SER A 161 -14.06 -6.79 2.70
CA SER A 161 -14.70 -5.98 3.75
C SER A 161 -14.50 -6.57 5.14
N TYR A 162 -14.58 -5.70 6.15
CA TYR A 162 -14.64 -6.15 7.53
C TYR A 162 -15.98 -6.83 7.80
N ASP A 163 -15.92 -8.02 8.41
CA ASP A 163 -17.10 -8.72 8.92
C ASP A 163 -17.45 -8.16 10.30
N ILE A 164 -18.24 -7.08 10.33
CA ILE A 164 -18.61 -6.33 11.55
C ILE A 164 -19.35 -7.20 12.59
N LYS A 165 -19.82 -8.39 12.20
CA LYS A 165 -20.45 -9.36 13.12
C LYS A 165 -19.42 -10.04 14.04
N VAL A 166 -18.14 -10.03 13.65
CA VAL A 166 -17.05 -10.70 14.36
C VAL A 166 -16.43 -9.76 15.39
N LYS A 167 -15.99 -10.33 16.53
CA LYS A 167 -15.31 -9.59 17.59
C LYS A 167 -14.09 -8.83 17.06
N TYR A 168 -13.92 -7.60 17.52
CA TYR A 168 -12.82 -6.68 17.18
C TYR A 168 -12.79 -6.19 15.72
N ALA A 169 -13.67 -6.63 14.82
CA ALA A 169 -13.68 -6.16 13.44
C ALA A 169 -13.90 -4.64 13.34
N GLY A 170 -14.88 -4.11 14.08
CA GLY A 170 -15.11 -2.66 14.16
C GLY A 170 -13.93 -1.89 14.75
N LEU A 171 -13.33 -2.41 15.82
CA LEU A 171 -12.14 -1.81 16.44
C LEU A 171 -10.97 -1.72 15.44
N PHE A 172 -10.72 -2.77 14.66
CA PHE A 172 -9.64 -2.74 13.66
C PHE A 172 -9.93 -1.78 12.50
N ALA A 173 -11.18 -1.66 12.06
CA ALA A 173 -11.58 -0.66 11.08
C ALA A 173 -11.33 0.77 11.61
N ASP A 174 -11.70 1.05 12.87
CA ASP A 174 -11.46 2.35 13.49
C ASP A 174 -9.96 2.65 13.67
N LEU A 175 -9.19 1.66 14.12
CA LEU A 175 -7.74 1.80 14.28
C LEU A 175 -7.03 2.02 12.94
N GLU A 176 -7.50 1.38 11.87
CA GLU A 176 -7.02 1.61 10.51
C GLU A 176 -7.20 3.07 10.10
N LEU A 177 -8.37 3.64 10.33
CA LEU A 177 -8.64 5.05 10.07
C LEU A 177 -7.76 5.99 10.90
N VAL A 178 -7.65 5.71 12.19
CA VAL A 178 -6.83 6.49 13.13
C VAL A 178 -5.34 6.42 12.78
N LEU A 179 -4.86 5.33 12.18
CA LEU A 179 -3.48 5.25 11.69
C LEU A 179 -3.30 5.99 10.35
N CYS A 180 -4.27 5.81 9.46
CA CYS A 180 -4.22 6.34 8.11
C CYS A 180 -4.22 7.87 8.07
N PHE A 181 -5.23 8.53 8.67
CA PHE A 181 -5.41 9.98 8.54
C PHE A 181 -4.20 10.80 9.05
N PRO A 182 -3.67 10.54 10.26
CA PRO A 182 -2.47 11.23 10.74
C PRO A 182 -1.25 10.94 9.88
N THR A 183 -1.10 9.74 9.33
CA THR A 183 0.02 9.41 8.44
C THR A 183 -0.03 10.20 7.14
N LEU A 184 -1.22 10.33 6.53
CA LEU A 184 -1.42 11.14 5.33
C LEU A 184 -1.13 12.62 5.62
N MET A 185 -1.62 13.13 6.76
CA MET A 185 -1.37 14.51 7.20
C MET A 185 0.12 14.77 7.46
N LEU A 186 0.80 13.88 8.18
CA LEU A 186 2.24 13.94 8.42
C LEU A 186 3.02 13.95 7.11
N SER A 187 2.65 13.09 6.17
CA SER A 187 3.31 12.98 4.86
C SER A 187 3.14 14.26 4.06
N PHE A 188 1.92 14.80 4.01
CA PHE A 188 1.64 16.09 3.37
C PHE A 188 2.46 17.24 3.98
N CYS A 189 2.48 17.35 5.32
CA CYS A 189 3.30 18.36 6.01
C CYS A 189 4.79 18.18 5.70
N SER A 190 5.28 16.95 5.64
CA SER A 190 6.68 16.67 5.30
C SER A 190 7.07 17.19 3.92
N TYR A 191 6.16 17.12 2.93
CA TYR A 191 6.41 17.63 1.58
C TYR A 191 6.52 19.14 1.55
N ILE A 192 5.62 19.86 2.24
CA ILE A 192 5.70 21.33 2.35
C ILE A 192 7.05 21.74 2.96
N LEU A 193 7.48 21.04 4.02
CA LEU A 193 8.74 21.30 4.69
C LEU A 193 9.95 21.00 3.79
N ILE A 194 9.91 19.92 3.01
CA ILE A 194 10.96 19.59 2.04
C ILE A 194 11.06 20.69 0.97
N ILE A 195 9.94 21.12 0.38
CA ILE A 195 9.90 22.23 -0.59
C ILE A 195 10.51 23.49 0.01
N TYR A 196 10.11 23.84 1.23
CA TYR A 196 10.64 24.99 1.94
C TYR A 196 12.16 24.88 2.16
N SER A 197 12.65 23.71 2.57
CA SER A 197 14.10 23.45 2.75
C SER A 197 14.87 23.64 1.44
N ILE A 198 14.33 23.13 0.33
CA ILE A 198 14.92 23.28 -1.01
C ILE A 198 14.95 24.76 -1.41
N TYR A 199 13.84 25.47 -1.25
CA TYR A 199 13.75 26.90 -1.60
C TYR A 199 14.70 27.76 -0.76
N SER A 200 14.78 27.49 0.55
CA SER A 200 15.70 28.17 1.46
C SER A 200 17.17 27.93 1.08
N LYS A 201 17.54 26.67 0.78
CA LYS A 201 18.90 26.31 0.32
C LYS A 201 19.23 26.92 -1.04
N ARG A 202 18.27 27.01 -1.96
CA ARG A 202 18.42 27.67 -3.27
C ARG A 202 18.75 29.17 -3.12
N ARG A 203 18.24 29.83 -2.08
CA ARG A 203 18.54 31.24 -1.79
C ARG A 203 19.97 31.44 -1.25
N ILE A 204 20.56 30.41 -0.64
CA ILE A 204 21.82 30.49 0.12
C ILE A 204 23.01 29.88 -0.65
N SER A 205 22.82 28.92 -1.57
CA SER A 205 23.94 28.29 -2.31
C SER A 205 23.55 27.69 -3.67
N ARG A 206 24.51 27.65 -4.60
CA ARG A 206 24.43 26.98 -5.93
C ARG A 206 24.36 25.46 -5.76
N VAL A 207 23.18 24.93 -5.49
CA VAL A 207 22.92 23.48 -5.53
C VAL A 207 23.04 22.99 -6.98
N SER A 208 23.72 21.86 -7.20
CA SER A 208 23.82 21.23 -8.53
C SER A 208 22.43 20.85 -9.05
N THR A 209 22.16 21.08 -10.33
CA THR A 209 20.87 20.78 -10.97
C THR A 209 20.45 19.31 -10.88
N SER A 210 21.38 18.36 -10.76
CA SER A 210 21.05 16.93 -10.63
C SER A 210 20.43 16.57 -9.27
N SER A 211 21.00 17.03 -8.15
CA SER A 211 20.45 16.72 -6.81
C SER A 211 19.07 17.31 -6.61
N LEU A 212 18.82 18.51 -7.19
CA LEU A 212 17.52 19.17 -7.14
C LEU A 212 16.47 18.41 -7.98
N ARG A 213 16.84 17.87 -9.14
CA ARG A 213 15.94 17.07 -9.97
C ARG A 213 15.52 15.78 -9.26
N THR A 214 16.44 15.11 -8.56
CA THR A 214 16.12 13.92 -7.76
C THR A 214 15.19 14.27 -6.59
N GLU A 215 15.46 15.35 -5.85
CA GLU A 215 14.60 15.79 -4.74
C GLU A 215 13.19 16.18 -5.21
N VAL A 216 13.08 16.90 -6.34
CA VAL A 216 11.78 17.26 -6.94
C VAL A 216 11.05 16.02 -7.46
N GLY A 217 11.76 15.07 -8.09
CA GLY A 217 11.16 13.81 -8.55
C GLY A 217 10.54 13.02 -7.40
N ILE A 218 11.29 12.86 -6.31
CA ILE A 218 10.82 12.20 -5.09
C ILE A 218 9.58 12.89 -4.52
N LEU A 219 9.56 14.23 -4.50
CA LEU A 219 8.44 15.03 -4.01
C LEU A 219 7.18 14.87 -4.87
N VAL A 220 7.34 14.88 -6.20
CA VAL A 220 6.23 14.70 -7.14
C VAL A 220 5.62 13.31 -6.99
N GLN A 221 6.45 12.26 -6.94
CA GLN A 221 5.97 10.90 -6.69
C GLN A 221 5.15 10.84 -5.40
N ALA A 222 5.71 11.39 -4.33
CA ALA A 222 5.13 11.25 -3.00
C ALA A 222 3.82 12.07 -2.86
N THR A 223 3.73 13.24 -3.51
CA THR A 223 2.48 14.02 -3.62
C THR A 223 1.41 13.24 -4.37
N ILE A 224 1.71 12.73 -5.56
CA ILE A 224 0.74 11.98 -6.38
C ILE A 224 0.24 10.75 -5.61
N LEU A 225 1.15 10.01 -4.97
CA LEU A 225 0.81 8.81 -4.21
C LEU A 225 -0.09 9.14 -3.02
N THR A 226 0.24 10.19 -2.26
CA THR A 226 -0.52 10.61 -1.08
C THR A 226 -1.92 11.11 -1.48
N THR A 227 -2.03 11.89 -2.56
CA THR A 227 -3.32 12.33 -3.09
C THR A 227 -4.17 11.14 -3.55
N TYR A 228 -3.56 10.16 -4.24
CA TYR A 228 -4.25 8.95 -4.66
C TYR A 228 -4.77 8.16 -3.45
N MET A 229 -3.94 7.95 -2.42
CA MET A 229 -4.37 7.27 -1.19
C MET A 229 -5.52 8.00 -0.50
N ALA A 230 -5.45 9.33 -0.40
CA ALA A 230 -6.50 10.13 0.23
C ALA A 230 -7.83 9.97 -0.52
N ILE A 231 -7.82 10.09 -1.85
CA ILE A 231 -9.00 9.89 -2.70
C ILE A 231 -9.56 8.49 -2.49
N LEU A 232 -8.70 7.46 -2.55
CA LEU A 232 -9.12 6.08 -2.42
C LEU A 232 -9.83 5.85 -1.08
N ILE A 233 -9.25 6.30 0.02
CA ILE A 233 -9.79 6.09 1.37
C ILE A 233 -11.09 6.88 1.58
N THR A 234 -11.17 8.10 1.05
CA THR A 234 -12.42 8.88 1.05
C THR A 234 -13.52 8.15 0.27
N LEU A 235 -13.23 7.66 -0.93
CA LEU A 235 -14.19 6.92 -1.75
C LEU A 235 -14.61 5.62 -1.08
N TRP A 236 -13.67 4.88 -0.48
CA TRP A 236 -13.94 3.63 0.21
C TRP A 236 -14.88 3.81 1.41
N HIS A 237 -14.58 4.76 2.30
CA HIS A 237 -15.37 4.97 3.52
C HIS A 237 -16.73 5.61 3.27
N ASN A 238 -16.88 6.38 2.19
CA ASN A 238 -18.15 6.99 1.82
C ASN A 238 -18.89 6.20 0.72
N ALA A 239 -18.39 5.01 0.34
CA ALA A 239 -18.89 4.25 -0.79
C ALA A 239 -20.40 3.98 -0.70
N GLU A 240 -20.86 3.52 0.46
CA GLU A 240 -22.26 3.18 0.71
C GLU A 240 -23.19 4.41 0.69
N SER A 241 -22.67 5.58 1.07
CA SER A 241 -23.44 6.83 1.08
C SER A 241 -23.48 7.50 -0.29
N TRP A 242 -22.40 7.40 -1.07
CA TRP A 242 -22.24 8.14 -2.32
C TRP A 242 -22.61 7.35 -3.56
N PHE A 243 -22.54 6.01 -3.51
CA PHE A 243 -22.76 5.16 -4.66
C PHE A 243 -23.76 4.04 -4.37
N LYS A 244 -24.42 3.57 -5.43
CA LYS A 244 -25.16 2.32 -5.37
C LYS A 244 -24.18 1.16 -5.32
N MET A 245 -24.24 0.36 -4.26
CA MET A 245 -23.33 -0.78 -4.02
C MET A 245 -23.65 -1.96 -4.93
N THR A 246 -23.23 -1.85 -6.19
CA THR A 246 -23.29 -2.93 -7.18
C THR A 246 -21.96 -3.70 -7.23
N ASN A 247 -21.95 -4.90 -7.81
CA ASN A 247 -20.71 -5.64 -8.06
C ASN A 247 -19.69 -4.80 -8.84
N PHE A 248 -20.15 -4.01 -9.81
CA PHE A 248 -19.27 -3.11 -10.56
C PHE A 248 -18.67 -2.00 -9.70
N THR A 249 -19.45 -1.37 -8.82
CA THR A 249 -18.96 -0.34 -7.89
C THR A 249 -17.91 -0.91 -6.94
N LEU A 250 -18.20 -2.05 -6.33
CA LEU A 250 -17.29 -2.76 -5.44
C LEU A 250 -16.01 -3.19 -6.16
N ALA A 251 -16.16 -3.69 -7.39
CA ALA A 251 -15.04 -4.11 -8.20
C ALA A 251 -14.15 -2.93 -8.60
N SER A 252 -14.76 -1.77 -8.89
CA SER A 252 -14.05 -0.54 -9.25
C SER A 252 -13.24 -0.02 -8.08
N LEU A 253 -13.83 0.05 -6.88
CA LEU A 253 -13.14 0.46 -5.66
C LEU A 253 -11.95 -0.47 -5.35
N ASN A 254 -12.16 -1.78 -5.46
CA ASN A 254 -11.08 -2.74 -5.21
C ASN A 254 -10.03 -2.76 -6.34
N CYS A 255 -10.40 -2.38 -7.57
CA CYS A 255 -9.44 -2.13 -8.64
C CYS A 255 -8.53 -0.93 -8.34
N MET A 256 -9.02 0.11 -7.66
CA MET A 256 -8.16 1.23 -7.23
C MET A 256 -7.05 0.77 -6.28
N TRP A 257 -7.31 -0.22 -5.43
CA TRP A 257 -6.25 -0.84 -4.61
C TRP A 257 -5.20 -1.55 -5.46
N ILE A 258 -5.61 -2.28 -6.51
CA ILE A 258 -4.68 -2.97 -7.41
C ILE A 258 -3.86 -1.96 -8.24
N LEU A 259 -4.49 -0.89 -8.70
CA LEU A 259 -3.84 0.15 -9.50
C LEU A 259 -2.87 1.01 -8.67
N PHE A 260 -3.04 1.07 -7.36
CA PHE A 260 -2.14 1.77 -6.45
C PHE A 260 -0.69 1.27 -6.58
N SER A 261 -0.46 -0.05 -6.60
CA SER A 261 0.88 -0.63 -6.76
C SER A 261 1.49 -0.33 -8.13
N HIS A 262 0.66 -0.37 -9.18
CA HIS A 262 1.11 0.05 -10.53
C HIS A 262 1.55 1.51 -10.53
N LEU A 263 0.75 2.41 -9.96
CA LEU A 263 1.06 3.82 -9.88
C LEU A 263 2.36 4.06 -9.11
N ASN A 264 2.57 3.40 -7.97
CA ASN A 264 3.79 3.53 -7.19
C ASN A 264 5.03 3.11 -8.00
N SER A 265 4.97 1.96 -8.67
CA SER A 265 6.07 1.45 -9.50
C SER A 265 6.42 2.38 -10.68
N ILE A 266 5.40 2.87 -11.40
CA ILE A 266 5.56 3.76 -12.55
C ILE A 266 6.18 5.08 -12.10
N LEU A 267 5.69 5.66 -11.00
CA LEU A 267 6.24 6.92 -10.47
C LEU A 267 7.69 6.75 -10.04
N LEU A 268 8.04 5.64 -9.40
CA LEU A 268 9.40 5.37 -8.96
C LEU A 268 10.39 5.28 -10.14
N ILE A 269 9.97 4.67 -11.26
CA ILE A 269 10.76 4.59 -12.49
C ILE A 269 10.84 5.96 -13.17
N ALA A 270 9.72 6.68 -13.24
CA ALA A 270 9.65 7.97 -13.94
C ALA A 270 10.49 9.06 -13.25
N THR A 271 10.54 9.05 -11.92
CA THR A 271 11.19 10.10 -11.13
C THR A 271 12.66 9.84 -10.81
N ASN A 272 13.13 8.58 -10.81
CA ASN A 272 14.54 8.21 -10.58
C ASN A 272 15.37 8.05 -11.87
N LYS A 273 15.10 8.84 -12.90
CA LYS A 273 15.92 8.90 -14.14
C LYS A 273 17.25 9.62 -13.94
#